data_AF-S2YIC1-F1
#
_entry.id   AF-S2YIC1-F1
#
_cell.length_a   1.000
_cell.length_b   1.000
_cell.length_c   1.000
_cell.angle_alpha   90.00
_cell.angle_beta   90.00
_cell.angle_gamma   90.00
#
_symmetry.space_group_name_H-M   'P 1'
#
loop_
_entity.id
_entity.type
_entity.pdbx_description
1 polymer ?
#
loop_
_entity_poly.entity_id
_entity_poly.type
_entity_poly.pdbx_seq_one_letter_code
_entity_poly.pdbx_strand_id
1 'polypeptide(L)'
;MYEPNVVGDWQEYDEHDGLRVRVHRLEASEPPRGRDDAAEGLTYFSVRVTVENRGSRHTTVHLEDGQIDVRLGPDGEAAFIDWRNSQFIEGFDVYPLRRATAVLYAAGPEASLSQIDVQVQLRADDEWAERRLWAGGIGLHDEPVAPTGGVRDRLAHQVSKFLRDQAEEGTA
;
A
#
# COMPACT_ATOMS: atom_id res chain seq x y z
N MET A 1 -16.86 0.93 -10.87
CA MET A 1 -16.03 0.13 -9.94
C MET A 1 -14.65 0.77 -10.00
N TYR A 2 -14.16 1.35 -8.91
CA TYR A 2 -12.84 1.98 -8.91
C TYR A 2 -11.80 0.85 -8.88
N GLU A 3 -10.84 0.85 -9.80
CA GLU A 3 -9.73 -0.10 -9.73
C GLU A 3 -8.94 0.17 -8.43
N PRO A 4 -8.56 -0.87 -7.67
CA PRO A 4 -7.72 -0.70 -6.48
C PRO A 4 -6.38 -0.10 -6.89
N ASN A 5 -5.82 0.77 -6.05
CA ASN A 5 -4.48 1.31 -6.31
C ASN A 5 -3.43 0.22 -6.06
N VAL A 6 -2.25 0.35 -6.66
CA VAL A 6 -1.18 -0.60 -6.38
C VAL A 6 -0.45 -0.16 -5.11
N VAL A 7 -0.11 -1.11 -4.24
CA VAL A 7 0.78 -0.84 -3.10
C VAL A 7 1.99 -0.03 -3.57
N GLY A 8 2.25 1.09 -2.91
CA GLY A 8 3.29 2.05 -3.30
C GLY A 8 2.73 3.37 -3.84
N ASP A 9 1.50 3.39 -4.34
CA ASP A 9 0.87 4.60 -4.85
C ASP A 9 0.35 5.52 -3.74
N TRP A 10 0.42 6.83 -3.99
CA TRP A 10 -0.21 7.85 -3.15
C TRP A 10 -1.65 8.05 -3.58
N GLN A 11 -2.56 8.16 -2.61
CA GLN A 11 -3.94 8.61 -2.82
C GLN A 11 -4.20 9.88 -2.03
N GLU A 12 -4.75 10.90 -2.70
CA GLU A 12 -5.11 12.18 -2.09
C GLU A 12 -6.58 12.14 -1.63
N TYR A 13 -6.90 12.92 -0.61
CA TYR A 13 -8.27 13.14 -0.13
C TYR A 13 -8.77 14.47 -0.66
N ASP A 14 -9.72 14.46 -1.60
CA ASP A 14 -10.24 15.67 -2.23
C ASP A 14 -10.91 16.61 -1.19
N GLU A 15 -11.44 16.03 -0.12
CA GLU A 15 -12.05 16.72 1.00
C GLU A 15 -11.03 17.44 1.93
N HIS A 16 -9.74 17.12 1.84
CA HIS A 16 -8.68 17.67 2.70
C HIS A 16 -7.51 18.23 1.88
N ASP A 17 -7.27 19.55 1.97
CA ASP A 17 -6.25 20.28 1.20
C ASP A 17 -4.86 19.61 1.26
N GLY A 18 -4.46 18.95 0.18
CA GLY A 18 -3.14 18.32 0.01
C GLY A 18 -2.87 17.13 0.95
N LEU A 19 -3.87 16.61 1.66
CA LEU A 19 -3.70 15.43 2.51
C LEU A 19 -3.70 14.17 1.65
N ARG A 20 -2.71 13.31 1.86
CA ARG A 20 -2.60 12.07 1.08
C ARG A 20 -1.99 10.94 1.87
N VAL A 21 -2.32 9.74 1.46
CA VAL A 21 -1.96 8.49 2.15
C VAL A 21 -1.32 7.52 1.17
N ARG A 22 -0.40 6.70 1.68
CA ARG A 22 0.25 5.63 0.93
C ARG A 22 0.40 4.41 1.80
N VAL A 23 0.04 3.25 1.25
CA VAL A 23 0.51 1.95 1.74
C VAL A 23 1.84 1.66 1.05
N HIS A 24 2.91 1.49 1.81
CA HIS A 24 4.22 1.11 1.25
C HIS A 24 4.26 -0.37 0.91
N ARG A 25 5.34 -0.78 0.26
CA ARG A 25 5.62 -2.18 -0.07
C ARG A 25 5.34 -3.10 1.12
N LEU A 26 4.68 -4.22 0.83
CA LEU A 26 4.42 -5.28 1.78
C LEU A 26 5.66 -6.16 1.91
N GLU A 27 6.15 -6.31 3.14
CA GLU A 27 7.42 -6.98 3.42
C GLU A 27 7.22 -8.04 4.49
N ALA A 28 7.71 -9.26 4.23
CA ALA A 28 7.84 -10.27 5.27
C ALA A 28 8.74 -9.72 6.39
N SER A 29 8.23 -9.72 7.62
CA SER A 29 8.87 -9.02 8.74
C SER A 29 8.35 -9.58 10.04
N GLU A 30 9.25 -9.84 10.99
CA GLU A 30 8.88 -10.32 12.32
C GLU A 30 8.55 -9.13 13.25
N PRO A 31 7.55 -9.26 14.14
CA PRO A 31 7.22 -8.25 15.12
C PRO A 31 8.35 -8.01 16.14
N PRO A 32 8.58 -6.76 16.60
CA PRO A 32 9.72 -6.39 17.42
C PRO A 32 9.73 -6.99 18.83
N ARG A 33 8.56 -7.38 19.38
CA ARG A 33 8.44 -7.97 20.73
C ARG A 33 8.25 -9.48 20.69
N GLY A 34 8.52 -10.12 19.55
CA GLY A 34 8.26 -11.53 19.33
C GLY A 34 6.84 -11.80 18.82
N ARG A 35 6.65 -13.02 18.30
CA ARG A 35 5.40 -13.48 17.67
C ARG A 35 4.32 -13.69 18.72
N ASP A 36 3.08 -13.48 18.31
CA ASP A 36 1.91 -13.86 19.08
C ASP A 36 1.68 -15.37 18.93
N ASP A 37 1.38 -16.06 20.03
CA ASP A 37 1.09 -17.49 20.03
C ASP A 37 -0.14 -17.81 19.15
N ALA A 38 -1.10 -16.88 19.04
CA ALA A 38 -2.27 -17.02 18.17
C ALA A 38 -1.92 -16.98 16.67
N ALA A 39 -0.71 -16.53 16.31
CA ALA A 39 -0.19 -16.53 14.95
C ALA A 39 0.71 -17.73 14.65
N GLU A 40 0.65 -18.80 15.46
CA GLU A 40 1.39 -20.04 15.20
C GLU A 40 1.07 -20.58 13.78
N GLY A 41 2.13 -20.88 13.02
CA GLY A 41 2.01 -21.37 11.64
C GLY A 41 1.66 -20.31 10.58
N LEU A 42 1.44 -19.05 10.96
CA LEU A 42 1.21 -17.95 10.02
C LEU A 42 2.51 -17.23 9.67
N THR A 43 2.62 -16.72 8.46
CA THR A 43 3.75 -15.91 8.02
C THR A 43 3.47 -14.44 8.30
N TYR A 44 4.35 -13.81 9.07
CA TYR A 44 4.26 -12.40 9.42
C TYR A 44 4.77 -11.48 8.32
N PHE A 45 4.12 -10.33 8.21
CA PHE A 45 4.51 -9.24 7.35
C PHE A 45 4.15 -7.89 7.97
N SER A 46 4.79 -6.83 7.48
CA SER A 46 4.53 -5.47 7.89
C SER A 46 3.74 -4.70 6.84
N VAL A 47 2.78 -3.90 7.30
CA VAL A 47 2.03 -2.92 6.52
C VAL A 47 2.39 -1.55 7.03
N ARG A 48 3.08 -0.74 6.22
CA ARG A 48 3.43 0.63 6.57
C ARG A 48 2.50 1.58 5.85
N VAL A 49 1.79 2.42 6.61
CA VAL A 49 0.86 3.41 6.07
C VAL A 49 1.37 4.80 6.44
N THR A 50 1.69 5.61 5.44
CA THR A 50 2.16 6.98 5.66
C THR A 50 1.10 7.97 5.22
N VAL A 51 0.84 8.95 6.06
CA VAL A 51 0.08 10.16 5.74
C VAL A 51 1.07 11.29 5.50
N GLU A 52 0.88 12.06 4.43
CA GLU A 52 1.62 13.28 4.13
C GLU A 52 0.64 14.45 4.01
N ASN A 53 1.03 15.60 4.57
CA ASN A 53 0.29 16.84 4.39
C ASN A 53 1.04 17.77 3.43
N ARG A 54 0.47 18.01 2.25
CA ARG A 54 0.95 19.00 1.27
C ARG A 54 0.15 20.31 1.27
N GLY A 55 -0.86 20.40 2.12
CA GLY A 55 -1.67 21.58 2.31
C GLY A 55 -0.93 22.70 3.05
N SER A 56 -1.66 23.79 3.28
CA SER A 56 -1.12 25.02 3.86
C SER A 56 -1.21 25.09 5.40
N ARG A 57 -1.96 24.19 6.04
CA ARG A 57 -2.21 24.14 7.49
C ARG A 57 -1.86 22.78 8.06
N HIS A 58 -1.74 22.65 9.38
CA HIS A 58 -1.66 21.32 9.99
C HIS A 58 -3.03 20.63 9.89
N THR A 59 -3.00 19.30 9.94
CA THR A 59 -4.18 18.44 10.04
C THR A 59 -3.91 17.43 11.13
N THR A 60 -4.81 17.32 12.11
CA THR A 60 -4.75 16.30 13.15
C THR A 60 -5.27 15.00 12.58
N VAL A 61 -4.47 13.94 12.60
CA VAL A 61 -4.85 12.65 12.00
C VAL A 61 -4.90 11.53 13.02
N HIS A 62 -5.85 10.63 12.83
CA HIS A 62 -5.96 9.36 13.54
C HIS A 62 -5.90 8.21 12.53
N LEU A 63 -5.07 7.22 12.85
CA LEU A 63 -4.90 5.97 12.13
C LEU A 63 -4.69 4.83 13.13
N GLU A 64 -5.79 4.33 13.67
CA GLU A 64 -5.91 3.45 14.83
C GLU A 64 -6.54 2.07 14.46
N ASP A 65 -6.83 1.24 15.46
CA ASP A 65 -7.56 -0.02 15.29
C ASP A 65 -8.92 0.19 14.59
N GLY A 66 -9.29 -0.76 13.73
CA GLY A 66 -10.50 -0.73 12.90
C GLY A 66 -10.46 0.23 11.71
N GLN A 67 -9.45 1.10 11.62
CA GLN A 67 -9.27 2.03 10.50
C GLN A 67 -8.44 1.45 9.37
N ILE A 68 -7.75 0.33 9.63
CA ILE A 68 -6.99 -0.42 8.62
C ILE A 68 -7.50 -1.86 8.62
N ASP A 69 -7.98 -2.30 7.47
CA ASP A 69 -8.46 -3.66 7.23
C ASP A 69 -7.56 -4.33 6.19
N VAL A 70 -7.12 -5.55 6.48
CA VAL A 70 -6.18 -6.30 5.64
C VAL A 70 -6.82 -7.63 5.26
N ARG A 71 -6.98 -7.85 3.95
CA ARG A 71 -7.57 -9.05 3.35
C ARG A 71 -6.54 -9.82 2.56
N LEU A 72 -6.59 -11.14 2.64
CA LEU A 72 -5.61 -12.06 2.09
C LEU A 72 -6.26 -13.02 1.10
N GLY A 73 -5.52 -13.33 0.04
CA GLY A 73 -5.93 -14.29 -0.97
C GLY A 73 -7.12 -13.83 -1.82
N PRO A 74 -7.56 -14.68 -2.74
CA PRO A 74 -8.61 -14.34 -3.71
C PRO A 74 -10.00 -14.22 -3.07
N ASP A 75 -10.22 -14.89 -1.93
CA ASP A 75 -11.51 -14.90 -1.23
C ASP A 75 -11.65 -13.75 -0.22
N GLY A 76 -10.58 -12.97 0.00
CA GLY A 76 -10.60 -11.81 0.90
C GLY A 76 -10.69 -12.21 2.38
N GLU A 77 -9.95 -13.22 2.80
CA GLU A 77 -9.91 -13.67 4.19
C GLU A 77 -9.23 -12.63 5.08
N ALA A 78 -9.73 -12.43 6.30
CA ALA A 78 -9.13 -11.46 7.23
C ALA A 78 -7.72 -11.91 7.65
N ALA A 79 -6.75 -10.99 7.60
CA ALA A 79 -5.44 -11.23 8.19
C ALA A 79 -5.53 -11.26 9.72
N PHE A 80 -4.65 -12.03 10.37
CA PHE A 80 -4.39 -11.84 11.79
C PHE A 80 -3.64 -10.52 11.97
N ILE A 81 -4.11 -9.65 12.87
CA ILE A 81 -3.43 -8.39 13.18
C ILE A 81 -2.87 -8.45 14.59
N ASP A 82 -1.56 -8.23 14.72
CA ASP A 82 -0.87 -8.13 16.00
C ASP A 82 -0.90 -6.67 16.49
N TRP A 83 -1.98 -6.31 17.17
CA TRP A 83 -2.19 -4.97 17.72
C TRP A 83 -1.11 -4.56 18.73
N ARG A 84 -0.53 -5.52 19.46
CA ARG A 84 0.47 -5.27 20.51
C ARG A 84 1.82 -4.84 19.95
N ASN A 85 2.16 -5.35 18.77
CA ASN A 85 3.41 -5.03 18.08
C ASN A 85 3.27 -3.88 17.07
N SER A 86 2.03 -3.50 16.75
CA SER A 86 1.73 -2.41 15.82
C SER A 86 1.90 -1.02 16.45
N GLN A 87 2.13 -0.03 15.59
CA GLN A 87 2.28 1.39 15.93
C GLN A 87 1.24 2.19 15.15
N PHE A 88 0.34 2.84 15.87
CA PHE A 88 -0.76 3.63 15.32
C PHE A 88 -0.44 5.12 15.36
N ILE A 89 -1.24 5.92 14.66
CA ILE A 89 -1.21 7.38 14.77
C ILE A 89 -2.43 7.80 15.60
N GLU A 90 -2.20 8.28 16.82
CA GLU A 90 -3.25 8.65 17.76
C GLU A 90 -3.28 10.18 17.92
N GLY A 91 -4.16 10.86 17.18
CA GLY A 91 -4.36 12.31 17.30
C GLY A 91 -3.11 13.16 17.06
N PHE A 92 -2.38 12.90 15.97
CA PHE A 92 -1.12 13.56 15.67
C PHE A 92 -1.28 14.70 14.65
N ASP A 93 -0.72 15.88 14.95
CA ASP A 93 -0.69 17.01 14.03
C ASP A 93 0.37 16.83 12.93
N VAL A 94 -0.08 16.56 11.72
CA VAL A 94 0.78 16.54 10.54
C VAL A 94 0.87 17.96 9.99
N TYR A 95 1.97 18.65 10.29
CA TYR A 95 2.25 19.99 9.75
C TYR A 95 2.53 19.98 8.24
N PRO A 96 2.42 21.13 7.54
CA PRO A 96 2.76 21.23 6.12
C PRO A 96 4.14 20.64 5.77
N LEU A 97 4.17 19.87 4.69
CA LEU A 97 5.33 19.13 4.17
C LEU A 97 5.91 18.09 5.15
N ARG A 98 5.13 17.66 6.15
CA ARG A 98 5.50 16.58 7.08
C ARG A 98 4.71 15.32 6.80
N ARG A 99 5.19 14.23 7.43
CA ARG A 99 4.65 12.89 7.31
C ARG A 99 4.51 12.26 8.69
N ALA A 100 3.47 11.45 8.85
CA ALA A 100 3.30 10.53 9.97
C ALA A 100 3.12 9.11 9.41
N THR A 101 3.60 8.08 10.13
CA THR A 101 3.56 6.70 9.63
C THR A 101 3.08 5.75 10.72
N ALA A 102 2.04 4.99 10.40
CA ALA A 102 1.63 3.81 11.16
C ALA A 102 2.35 2.57 10.60
N VAL A 103 2.63 1.60 11.47
CA VAL A 103 3.24 0.32 11.10
C VAL A 103 2.43 -0.79 11.76
N LEU A 104 1.82 -1.65 10.94
CA LEU A 104 1.05 -2.78 11.42
C LEU A 104 1.83 -4.05 11.17
N TYR A 105 1.78 -4.96 12.14
CA TYR A 105 2.23 -6.32 11.95
C TYR A 105 1.02 -7.22 11.77
N ALA A 106 0.97 -7.86 10.61
CA ALA A 106 -0.10 -8.77 10.23
C ALA A 106 0.48 -10.14 9.90
N ALA A 107 -0.35 -11.18 9.96
CA ALA A 107 0.06 -12.53 9.63
C ALA A 107 -1.06 -13.27 8.90
N GLY A 108 -0.66 -14.22 8.05
CA GLY A 108 -1.60 -15.11 7.38
C GLY A 108 -0.92 -16.34 6.78
N PRO A 109 -1.70 -17.28 6.22
CA PRO A 109 -1.14 -18.45 5.53
C PRO A 109 -0.25 -18.00 4.37
N GLU A 110 0.96 -18.56 4.26
CA GLU A 110 1.95 -18.16 3.26
C GLU A 110 1.38 -18.18 1.82
N ALA A 111 0.58 -19.20 1.50
CA ALA A 111 -0.06 -19.35 0.20
C ALA A 111 -0.99 -18.19 -0.18
N SER A 112 -1.56 -17.50 0.81
CA SER A 112 -2.49 -16.38 0.61
C SER A 112 -1.79 -15.02 0.50
N LEU A 113 -0.47 -14.94 0.76
CA LEU A 113 0.26 -13.65 0.79
C LEU A 113 0.64 -13.13 -0.60
N SER A 114 0.34 -13.88 -1.66
CA SER A 114 0.51 -13.44 -3.05
C SER A 114 -0.52 -12.38 -3.48
N GLN A 115 -1.65 -12.28 -2.76
CA GLN A 115 -2.69 -11.27 -2.95
C GLN A 115 -3.08 -10.71 -1.59
N ILE A 116 -2.87 -9.41 -1.40
CA ILE A 116 -3.14 -8.69 -0.17
C ILE A 116 -3.82 -7.37 -0.53
N ASP A 117 -5.02 -7.19 -0.02
CA ASP A 117 -5.78 -5.95 -0.13
C ASP A 117 -5.73 -5.21 1.21
N VAL A 118 -5.33 -3.94 1.18
CA VAL A 118 -5.23 -3.06 2.34
C VAL A 118 -6.20 -1.92 2.15
N GLN A 119 -7.22 -1.85 2.99
CA GLN A 119 -8.15 -0.74 3.04
C GLN A 119 -7.80 0.16 4.21
N VAL A 120 -7.76 1.47 3.95
CA VAL A 120 -7.47 2.50 4.96
C VAL A 120 -8.63 3.48 5.02
N GLN A 121 -9.08 3.80 6.23
CA GLN A 121 -10.06 4.82 6.51
C GLN A 121 -9.48 5.84 7.50
N LEU A 122 -8.90 6.91 6.97
CA LEU A 122 -8.30 7.96 7.79
C LEU A 122 -9.39 8.78 8.51
N ARG A 123 -9.11 9.21 9.74
CA ARG A 123 -9.87 10.29 10.37
C ARG A 123 -8.97 11.52 10.48
N ALA A 124 -9.42 12.64 9.92
CA ALA A 124 -8.68 13.88 9.83
C ALA A 124 -9.52 15.04 10.38
N ASP A 125 -8.95 15.82 11.30
CA ASP A 125 -9.62 16.91 12.02
C ASP A 125 -11.01 16.50 12.55
N ASP A 126 -11.06 15.35 13.22
CA ASP A 126 -12.26 14.70 13.76
C ASP A 126 -13.29 14.17 12.75
N GLU A 127 -13.08 14.35 11.44
CA GLU A 127 -13.96 13.87 10.37
C GLU A 127 -13.43 12.59 9.70
N TRP A 128 -14.34 11.70 9.31
CA TRP A 128 -14.00 10.47 8.59
C TRP A 128 -13.80 10.77 7.12
N ALA A 129 -12.60 10.52 6.61
CA ALA A 129 -12.32 10.57 5.19
C ALA A 129 -12.86 9.32 4.47
N GLU A 130 -12.94 9.39 3.14
CA GLU A 130 -13.34 8.24 2.33
C GLU A 130 -12.39 7.03 2.50
N ARG A 131 -12.89 5.82 2.22
CA ARG A 131 -12.04 4.63 2.23
C ARG A 131 -11.15 4.58 1.00
N ARG A 132 -9.88 4.30 1.20
CA ARG A 132 -8.89 4.10 0.14
C ARG A 132 -8.42 2.65 0.15
N LEU A 133 -8.28 2.04 -1.02
CA LEU A 133 -7.92 0.63 -1.19
C LEU A 133 -6.63 0.50 -2.00
N TRP A 134 -5.73 -0.37 -1.53
CA TRP A 134 -4.53 -0.80 -2.23
C TRP A 134 -4.51 -2.32 -2.37
N ALA A 135 -4.12 -2.81 -3.53
CA ALA A 135 -3.87 -4.22 -3.80
C ALA A 135 -2.36 -4.45 -4.02
N GLY A 136 -1.86 -5.57 -3.52
CA GLY A 136 -0.47 -5.97 -3.65
C GLY A 136 -0.23 -7.41 -3.22
N GLY A 137 0.99 -7.76 -2.87
CA GLY A 137 1.37 -9.09 -2.44
C GLY A 137 2.86 -9.17 -2.09
N ILE A 138 3.23 -10.18 -1.31
CA ILE A 138 4.62 -10.43 -0.92
C ILE A 138 5.28 -11.30 -1.99
N GLY A 139 6.53 -10.99 -2.34
CA GLY A 139 7.24 -11.70 -3.41
C GLY A 139 6.86 -11.24 -4.82
N LEU A 140 5.94 -10.27 -4.95
CA LEU A 140 5.77 -9.54 -6.19
C LEU A 140 7.01 -8.65 -6.40
N HIS A 141 7.76 -8.90 -7.47
CA HIS A 141 8.87 -8.04 -7.85
C HIS A 141 8.30 -6.73 -8.40
N ASP A 142 8.59 -5.61 -7.72
CA ASP A 142 8.45 -4.27 -8.29
C ASP A 142 9.28 -4.20 -9.58
N GLU A 143 8.64 -4.24 -10.76
CA GLU A 143 9.23 -3.50 -11.87
C GLU A 143 9.11 -2.01 -11.53
N PRO A 144 10.22 -1.26 -11.50
CA PRO A 144 10.18 0.13 -11.09
C PRO A 144 9.25 0.93 -12.00
N VAL A 145 8.16 1.44 -11.42
CA VAL A 145 7.28 2.42 -12.08
C VAL A 145 8.10 3.69 -12.27
N ALA A 146 8.61 3.86 -13.48
CA ALA A 146 9.20 5.11 -13.93
C ALA A 146 8.13 6.22 -13.88
N PRO A 147 8.51 7.49 -13.58
CA PRO A 147 7.57 8.60 -13.56
C PRO A 147 6.80 8.65 -14.88
N THR A 148 5.52 8.99 -14.79
CA THR A 148 4.47 9.01 -15.84
C THR A 148 4.77 10.00 -16.99
N GLY A 149 5.89 9.79 -17.67
CA GLY A 149 6.32 10.44 -18.91
C GLY A 149 6.99 9.49 -19.90
N GLY A 150 7.20 8.21 -19.55
CA GLY A 150 7.94 7.23 -20.39
C GLY A 150 7.14 6.07 -20.98
N VAL A 151 5.86 5.89 -20.62
CA VAL A 151 5.06 4.71 -21.03
C VAL A 151 4.85 4.67 -22.54
N ARG A 152 4.70 5.83 -23.20
CA ARG A 152 4.51 5.90 -24.65
C ARG A 152 5.78 5.58 -25.44
N ASP A 153 6.94 6.04 -24.97
CA ASP A 153 8.22 5.82 -25.64
C ASP A 153 8.74 4.39 -25.45
N ARG A 154 8.47 3.77 -24.29
CA ARG A 154 8.83 2.36 -24.05
C ARG A 154 8.03 1.40 -24.91
N LEU A 155 6.72 1.65 -25.07
CA LEU A 155 5.88 0.85 -25.96
C LEU A 155 6.29 1.04 -27.42
N ALA A 156 6.59 2.27 -27.86
CA ALA A 156 7.10 2.51 -29.20
C ALA A 156 8.42 1.78 -29.47
N HIS A 157 9.33 1.72 -28.49
CA HIS A 157 10.59 1.01 -28.62
C HIS A 157 10.42 -0.52 -28.66
N GLN A 158 9.50 -1.07 -27.84
CA GLN A 158 9.18 -2.51 -27.84
C GLN A 158 8.47 -2.93 -29.13
N VAL A 159 7.51 -2.13 -29.62
CA VAL A 159 6.84 -2.38 -30.90
C VAL A 159 7.82 -2.24 -32.06
N SER A 160 8.72 -1.25 -32.04
CA SER A 160 9.73 -1.08 -33.10
C SER A 160 10.72 -2.25 -33.12
N LYS A 161 11.12 -2.76 -31.95
CA LYS A 161 11.99 -3.94 -31.85
C LYS A 161 11.27 -5.18 -32.37
N PHE A 162 10.03 -5.41 -31.95
CA PHE A 162 9.23 -6.55 -32.41
C PHE A 162 8.98 -6.53 -33.92
N LEU A 163 8.65 -5.37 -34.51
CA LEU A 163 8.45 -5.24 -35.96
C LEU A 163 9.74 -5.44 -36.74
N ARG A 164 10.90 -5.01 -36.20
CA ARG A 164 12.19 -5.26 -36.82
C ARG A 164 12.56 -6.75 -36.78
N ASP A 165 12.36 -7.40 -35.64
CA ASP A 165 12.65 -8.83 -35.47
C ASP A 165 11.75 -9.67 -36.42
N GLN A 166 10.49 -9.28 -36.63
CA GLN A 166 9.58 -9.89 -37.62
C GLN A 166 9.97 -9.61 -39.08
N ALA A 167 10.58 -8.47 -39.38
CA ALA A 167 11.06 -8.15 -40.73
C ALA A 167 12.35 -8.91 -41.09
N GLU A 168 13.19 -9.23 -40.09
CA GLU A 168 14.42 -10.00 -40.27
C GLU A 168 14.17 -11.52 -40.37
N GLU A 169 13.13 -12.04 -39.71
CA GLU A 169 12.71 -13.46 -39.83
C GLU A 169 11.97 -13.79 -41.15
N GLY A 170 11.58 -12.78 -41.95
CA GLY A 170 10.84 -12.95 -43.20
C GLY A 170 11.67 -13.15 -44.48
N THR A 171 13.01 -13.29 -44.38
CA THR A 171 13.90 -13.43 -45.55
C THR A 171 14.73 -14.71 -45.61
N ALA A 172 14.24 -15.81 -45.02
CA ALA A 172 14.82 -17.15 -45.19
C ALA A 172 13.84 -18.13 -45.85
#